data_AF-A0AAW3QTS7-F1
#
_entry.id   AF-A0AAW3QTS7-F1
#
_cell.length_a   1.000
_cell.length_b   1.000
_cell.length_c   1.000
_cell.angle_alpha   90.00
_cell.angle_beta   90.00
_cell.angle_gamma   90.00
#
_symmetry.space_group_name_H-M   'P 1'
#
loop_
_entity.id
_entity.type
_entity.pdbx_description
1 polymer ?
#
loop_
_entity_poly.entity_id
_entity_poly.type
_entity_poly.pdbx_seq_one_letter_code
_entity_poly.pdbx_strand_id
1 'polypeptide(L)'
;MMRQLHPLLRGHTDQSFAALLSDRPVAVQQKARERRVCLIYARERAKDAPNSGIAAAYTKTAEEVEDELVALLHATRPADPVPFPEPPAASGPQTLDDLLEHSAPQVRGLRLASFLRFCTDLLPGGRDVH
;
A
#
# COMPACT_ATOMS: atom_id res chain seq x y z
N MET A 1 -32.31 -13.10 -17.19
CA MET A 1 -32.14 -11.64 -17.17
C MET A 1 -30.75 -11.36 -16.59
N MET A 2 -29.93 -10.51 -17.21
CA MET A 2 -28.54 -10.31 -16.77
C MET A 2 -28.45 -9.47 -15.50
N ARG A 3 -27.57 -9.86 -14.57
CA ARG A 3 -27.29 -9.09 -13.34
C ARG A 3 -26.65 -7.74 -13.64
N GLN A 4 -26.85 -6.78 -12.74
CA GLN A 4 -26.13 -5.51 -12.80
C GLN A 4 -24.62 -5.74 -12.59
N LEU A 5 -23.80 -4.92 -13.24
CA LEU A 5 -22.35 -4.94 -13.07
C LEU A 5 -21.97 -4.62 -11.63
N HIS A 6 -20.87 -5.21 -11.18
CA HIS A 6 -20.23 -4.95 -9.91
C HIS A 6 -19.98 -3.44 -9.74
N PRO A 7 -20.17 -2.87 -8.54
CA PRO A 7 -19.99 -1.44 -8.30
C PRO A 7 -18.65 -0.88 -8.78
N LEU A 8 -17.57 -1.65 -8.65
CA LEU A 8 -16.22 -1.28 -9.13
C LEU A 8 -16.08 -1.14 -10.64
N LEU A 9 -17.01 -1.71 -11.42
CA LEU A 9 -16.98 -1.71 -12.89
C LEU A 9 -18.10 -0.86 -13.48
N ARG A 10 -19.10 -0.52 -12.66
CA ARG A 10 -20.29 0.21 -13.09
C ARG A 10 -19.96 1.65 -13.42
N GLY A 11 -20.46 2.13 -14.57
CA GLY A 11 -20.40 3.55 -14.94
C GLY A 11 -19.02 4.05 -15.38
N HIS A 12 -18.02 3.16 -15.51
CA HIS A 12 -16.72 3.55 -16.03
C HIS A 12 -16.79 3.80 -17.55
N THR A 13 -16.14 4.86 -18.02
CA THR A 13 -15.75 5.04 -19.42
C THR A 13 -14.42 4.33 -19.68
N ASP A 14 -13.93 4.30 -20.92
CA ASP A 14 -12.57 3.80 -21.18
C ASP A 14 -11.51 4.62 -20.47
N GLN A 15 -11.69 5.94 -20.44
CA GLN A 15 -10.79 6.87 -19.75
C GLN A 15 -10.82 6.67 -18.22
N SER A 16 -12.00 6.61 -17.60
CA SER A 16 -12.07 6.50 -16.13
C SER A 16 -11.64 5.12 -15.63
N PHE A 17 -11.77 4.08 -16.44
CA PHE A 17 -11.19 2.78 -16.12
C PHE A 17 -9.68 2.73 -16.33
N ALA A 18 -9.15 3.41 -17.35
CA ALA A 18 -7.71 3.56 -17.51
C ALA A 18 -7.09 4.29 -16.29
N ALA A 19 -7.77 5.32 -15.78
CA ALA A 19 -7.40 6.00 -14.54
C ALA A 19 -7.45 5.07 -13.32
N LEU A 20 -8.48 4.22 -13.18
CA LEU A 20 -8.56 3.21 -12.11
C LEU A 20 -7.37 2.22 -12.11
N LEU A 21 -6.75 2.03 -13.27
CA LEU A 21 -5.64 1.10 -13.47
C LEU A 21 -4.26 1.76 -13.40
N SER A 22 -4.15 3.10 -13.31
CA SER A 22 -2.88 3.83 -13.49
C SER A 22 -1.80 3.38 -12.51
N ASP A 23 -2.19 3.11 -11.28
CA ASP A 23 -1.27 2.81 -10.18
C ASP A 23 -0.95 1.30 -10.07
N ARG A 24 -1.40 0.51 -11.06
CA ARG A 24 -1.22 -0.95 -11.11
C ARG A 24 -0.09 -1.32 -12.07
N PRO A 25 0.55 -2.50 -11.89
CA PRO A 25 1.57 -2.98 -12.82
C PRO A 25 1.05 -3.09 -14.26
N VAL A 26 1.89 -2.80 -15.26
CA VAL A 26 1.50 -2.79 -16.70
C VAL A 26 0.83 -4.08 -17.14
N ALA A 27 1.33 -5.24 -16.70
CA ALA A 27 0.73 -6.54 -17.01
C ALA A 27 -0.71 -6.67 -16.47
N VAL A 28 -0.98 -6.11 -15.30
CA VAL A 28 -2.33 -6.07 -14.70
C VAL A 28 -3.22 -5.13 -15.50
N GLN A 29 -2.70 -3.98 -15.93
CA GLN A 29 -3.47 -3.04 -16.74
C GLN A 29 -3.91 -3.67 -18.07
N GLN A 30 -3.00 -4.35 -18.77
CA GLN A 30 -3.30 -5.04 -20.03
C GLN A 30 -4.35 -6.12 -19.83
N LYS A 31 -4.13 -7.02 -18.85
CA LYS A 31 -5.07 -8.10 -18.53
C LYS A 31 -6.46 -7.57 -18.14
N ALA A 32 -6.51 -6.50 -17.35
CA ALA A 32 -7.78 -5.88 -16.95
C ALA A 32 -8.53 -5.26 -18.14
N ARG A 33 -7.82 -4.63 -19.09
CA ARG A 33 -8.40 -4.08 -20.32
C ARG A 33 -8.96 -5.18 -21.23
N GLU A 34 -8.20 -6.26 -21.43
CA GLU A 34 -8.64 -7.42 -22.20
C GLU A 34 -9.92 -8.02 -21.62
N ARG A 35 -9.94 -8.28 -20.30
CA ARG A 35 -11.11 -8.81 -19.61
C ARG A 35 -12.30 -7.87 -19.71
N ARG A 36 -12.08 -6.56 -19.64
CA ARG A 36 -13.15 -5.58 -19.82
C ARG A 36 -13.77 -5.62 -21.23
N VAL A 37 -12.94 -5.74 -22.27
CA VAL A 37 -13.44 -5.88 -23.64
C VAL A 37 -14.26 -7.17 -23.79
N CYS A 38 -13.75 -8.29 -23.28
CA CYS A 38 -14.47 -9.57 -23.28
C CYS A 38 -15.80 -9.48 -22.54
N LEU A 39 -15.84 -8.79 -21.39
CA LEU A 39 -17.06 -8.54 -20.63
C LEU A 39 -18.08 -7.77 -21.47
N ILE A 40 -17.71 -6.61 -22.00
CA ILE A 40 -18.62 -5.78 -22.82
C ILE A 40 -19.15 -6.60 -24.00
N TYR A 41 -18.26 -7.29 -24.70
CA TYR A 41 -18.64 -8.13 -25.84
C TYR A 41 -19.62 -9.24 -25.46
N ALA A 42 -19.35 -10.01 -24.40
CA ALA A 42 -20.25 -11.06 -23.95
C ALA A 42 -21.63 -10.52 -23.53
N ARG A 43 -21.66 -9.36 -22.87
CA ARG A 43 -22.93 -8.71 -22.46
C ARG A 43 -23.74 -8.24 -23.67
N GLU A 44 -23.12 -7.67 -24.70
CA GLU A 44 -23.83 -7.28 -25.92
C GLU A 44 -24.32 -8.52 -26.69
N ARG A 45 -23.48 -9.55 -26.82
CA ARG A 45 -23.87 -10.82 -27.48
C ARG A 45 -25.00 -11.56 -26.78
N ALA A 46 -25.10 -11.44 -25.46
CA ALA A 46 -26.23 -12.00 -24.70
C ALA A 46 -27.56 -11.29 -25.01
N LYS A 47 -27.54 -9.98 -25.30
CA LYS A 47 -28.74 -9.21 -25.69
C LYS A 47 -29.19 -9.56 -27.11
N ASP A 48 -28.22 -9.69 -28.02
CA ASP A 48 -28.47 -9.97 -29.44
C ASP A 48 -28.58 -11.48 -29.76
N ALA A 49 -28.72 -12.31 -28.73
CA ALA A 49 -28.72 -13.76 -28.90
C ALA A 49 -30.01 -14.24 -29.58
N PRO A 50 -29.92 -15.14 -30.60
CA PRO A 50 -31.09 -15.59 -31.35
C PRO A 50 -31.96 -16.60 -30.58
N ASN A 51 -31.46 -17.17 -29.49
CA ASN A 51 -32.22 -18.05 -28.61
C ASN A 51 -31.73 -17.96 -27.16
N SER A 52 -32.56 -18.45 -26.23
CA SER A 52 -32.31 -18.40 -24.80
C SER A 52 -31.09 -19.20 -24.33
N GLY A 53 -30.75 -20.31 -25.01
CA GLY A 53 -29.58 -21.10 -24.68
C GLY A 53 -28.27 -20.36 -24.95
N ILE A 54 -28.17 -19.71 -26.11
CA ILE A 54 -27.01 -18.86 -26.48
C ILE A 54 -26.95 -17.63 -25.58
N ALA A 55 -28.09 -17.02 -25.27
CA ALA A 55 -28.17 -15.90 -24.32
C ALA A 55 -27.63 -16.30 -22.95
N ALA A 56 -27.99 -17.50 -22.46
CA ALA A 56 -27.53 -18.02 -21.18
C ALA A 56 -26.03 -18.31 -21.18
N ALA A 57 -25.48 -18.86 -22.26
CA ALA A 57 -24.05 -19.09 -22.40
C ALA A 57 -23.24 -17.79 -22.33
N TYR A 58 -23.63 -16.77 -23.12
CA TYR A 58 -22.97 -15.46 -23.08
C TYR A 58 -23.16 -14.73 -21.75
N THR A 59 -24.33 -14.88 -21.13
CA THR A 59 -24.57 -14.34 -19.77
C THR A 59 -23.60 -14.96 -18.78
N LYS A 60 -23.45 -16.29 -18.79
CA LYS A 60 -22.51 -17.00 -17.92
C LYS A 60 -21.07 -16.56 -18.16
N THR A 61 -20.64 -16.46 -19.42
CA THR A 61 -19.31 -15.94 -19.76
C THR A 61 -19.10 -14.52 -19.26
N ALA A 62 -20.10 -13.64 -19.40
CA ALA A 62 -20.01 -12.29 -18.88
C ALA A 62 -19.84 -12.28 -17.36
N GLU A 63 -20.58 -13.12 -16.64
CA GLU A 63 -20.49 -13.24 -15.18
C GLU A 63 -19.12 -13.76 -14.73
N GLU A 64 -18.58 -14.80 -15.37
CA GLU A 64 -17.25 -15.34 -15.08
C GLU A 64 -16.14 -14.31 -15.32
N VAL A 65 -16.19 -13.61 -16.46
CA VAL A 65 -15.19 -12.57 -16.79
C VAL A 65 -15.30 -11.38 -15.84
N GLU A 66 -16.51 -11.02 -15.41
CA GLU A 66 -16.73 -9.98 -14.41
C GLU A 66 -16.09 -10.36 -13.07
N ASP A 67 -16.30 -11.59 -12.61
CA ASP A 67 -15.75 -12.07 -11.34
C ASP A 67 -14.22 -12.15 -11.37
N GLU A 68 -13.64 -12.63 -12.48
CA GLU A 68 -12.19 -12.63 -12.69
C GLU A 68 -11.61 -11.22 -12.69
N LEU A 69 -12.28 -10.28 -13.35
CA LEU A 69 -11.84 -8.89 -13.42
C LEU A 69 -11.89 -8.24 -12.03
N VAL A 70 -12.97 -8.45 -11.29
CA VAL A 70 -13.12 -7.95 -9.91
C VAL A 70 -12.05 -8.56 -9.00
N ALA A 71 -11.82 -9.87 -9.08
CA ALA A 71 -10.77 -10.55 -8.32
C ALA A 71 -9.37 -9.98 -8.64
N LEU A 72 -9.06 -9.76 -9.92
CA LEU A 72 -7.80 -9.14 -10.35
C LEU A 72 -7.63 -7.74 -9.75
N LEU A 73 -8.69 -6.92 -9.77
CA LEU A 73 -8.67 -5.57 -9.22
C LEU A 73 -8.53 -5.54 -7.69
N HIS A 74 -9.08 -6.51 -6.98
CA HIS A 74 -8.89 -6.63 -5.54
C HIS A 74 -7.50 -7.13 -5.18
N ALA A 75 -7.00 -8.17 -5.87
CA ALA A 75 -5.70 -8.76 -5.60
C ALA A 75 -4.53 -7.79 -5.85
N THR A 76 -4.73 -6.80 -6.73
CA THR A 76 -3.70 -5.84 -7.13
C THR A 76 -4.01 -4.43 -6.64
N ARG A 77 -4.84 -4.30 -5.60
CA ARG A 77 -5.17 -3.01 -4.99
C ARG A 77 -3.88 -2.34 -4.50
N PRO A 78 -3.62 -1.06 -4.87
CA PRO A 78 -2.50 -0.30 -4.31
C PRO A 78 -2.61 -0.25 -2.79
N ALA A 79 -1.48 -0.32 -2.09
CA ALA A 79 -1.49 -0.17 -0.64
C ALA A 79 -2.10 1.20 -0.28
N ASP A 80 -3.13 1.20 0.56
CA ASP A 80 -3.68 2.46 1.07
C ASP A 80 -2.54 3.16 1.84
N PRO A 81 -2.26 4.44 1.56
CA PRO A 81 -1.22 5.17 2.28
C PRO A 81 -1.59 5.18 3.76
N VAL A 82 -0.77 4.52 4.58
CA VAL A 82 -0.92 4.54 6.03
C VAL A 82 -0.71 5.99 6.47
N PRO A 83 -1.68 6.63 7.14
CA PRO A 83 -1.46 7.96 7.69
C PRO A 83 -0.29 7.89 8.66
N PHE A 84 0.81 8.56 8.34
CA PHE A 84 1.84 8.79 9.33
C PHE A 84 1.24 9.71 10.39
N PRO A 85 1.29 9.35 11.69
CA PRO A 85 0.95 10.31 12.73
C PRO A 85 1.90 11.49 12.58
N GLU A 86 1.34 12.71 12.46
CA GLU A 86 2.15 13.92 12.43
C GLU A 86 3.08 13.91 13.65
N PRO A 87 4.40 14.10 13.48
CA PRO A 87 5.29 14.24 14.62
C PRO A 87 4.76 15.40 15.46
N PRO A 88 4.68 15.26 16.80
CA PRO A 88 4.22 16.34 17.65
C PRO A 88 5.00 17.59 17.28
N ALA A 89 4.28 18.67 16.93
CA ALA A 89 4.89 19.93 16.54
C ALA A 89 5.96 20.26 17.58
N ALA A 90 7.22 20.24 17.16
CA ALA A 90 8.33 20.58 18.03
C ALA A 90 8.07 22.01 18.52
N SER A 91 7.72 22.12 19.80
CA SER A 91 7.45 23.37 20.49
C SER A 91 8.73 24.21 20.54
N GLY A 92 9.04 24.89 19.44
CA GLY A 92 10.16 25.82 19.31
C GLY A 92 11.56 25.21 19.54
N PRO A 93 12.62 25.98 19.26
CA PRO A 93 13.95 25.64 19.71
C PRO A 93 13.97 25.72 21.25
N GLN A 94 14.10 24.57 21.93
CA GLN A 94 14.41 24.57 23.36
C GLN A 94 15.76 25.27 23.55
N THR A 95 15.72 26.43 24.19
CA THR A 95 16.91 27.15 24.62
C THR A 95 17.64 26.33 25.70
N LEU A 96 18.98 26.33 25.66
CA LEU A 96 19.81 25.60 26.62
C LEU A 96 19.51 25.96 28.09
N ASP A 97 18.95 27.15 28.33
CA ASP A 97 18.49 27.58 29.65
C ASP A 97 17.31 26.75 30.20
N ASP A 98 16.35 26.35 29.36
CA ASP A 98 15.19 25.55 29.80
C ASP A 98 15.59 24.12 30.25
N LEU A 99 16.67 23.59 29.67
CA LEU A 99 17.25 22.29 30.06
C LEU A 99 18.05 22.37 31.37
N LEU A 100 18.54 23.55 31.73
CA LEU A 100 19.32 23.77 32.96
C LEU A 100 18.41 24.01 34.17
N GLU A 101 17.25 24.65 34.00
CA GLU A 101 16.33 24.88 35.12
C GLU A 101 15.63 23.60 35.62
N HIS A 102 15.48 22.59 34.75
CA HIS A 102 14.89 21.30 35.13
C HIS A 102 15.91 20.26 35.64
N SER A 103 17.20 20.62 35.68
CA SER A 103 18.26 19.71 36.13
C SER A 103 18.99 20.20 37.38
N ALA A 104 18.32 19.95 38.51
CA ALA A 104 18.87 19.46 39.80
C ALA A 104 18.75 20.40 41.03
N PRO A 105 18.71 19.80 42.23
CA PRO A 105 19.99 19.48 42.86
C PRO A 105 20.17 18.03 43.35
N GLN A 106 21.43 17.60 43.25
CA GLN A 106 22.17 16.66 44.11
C GLN A 106 21.80 15.16 44.09
N VAL A 107 22.56 14.36 43.31
CA VAL A 107 23.53 13.32 43.77
C VAL A 107 24.38 12.90 42.56
N ARG A 108 25.39 13.70 42.17
CA ARG A 108 26.37 13.33 41.12
C ARG A 108 27.78 13.45 41.66
N GLY A 109 28.19 12.46 42.46
CA GLY A 109 29.57 12.31 42.90
C GLY A 109 30.21 10.94 42.61
N LEU A 110 29.43 9.90 42.29
CA LEU A 110 29.95 8.52 42.33
C LEU A 110 29.87 7.71 41.03
N ARG A 111 29.20 8.17 39.96
CA ARG A 111 29.02 7.37 38.73
C ARG A 111 29.94 7.71 37.56
N LEU A 112 30.57 8.90 37.57
CA LEU A 112 31.47 9.32 36.47
C LEU A 112 32.87 8.67 36.56
N ALA A 113 33.36 8.41 37.78
CA ALA A 113 34.63 7.72 37.97
C ALA A 113 34.59 6.25 37.48
N SER A 114 33.45 5.57 37.66
CA SER A 114 33.26 4.19 37.22
C SER A 114 33.20 4.04 35.70
N PHE A 115 32.61 5.02 34.99
CA PHE A 115 32.49 4.99 33.54
C PHE A 115 33.84 5.27 32.85
N LEU A 116 34.65 6.20 33.38
CA LEU A 116 35.98 6.47 32.86
C LEU A 116 36.94 5.28 33.03
N ARG A 117 36.84 4.53 34.15
CA ARG A 117 37.63 3.32 34.38
C ARG A 117 37.28 2.18 33.40
N PHE A 118 36.00 2.03 33.06
CA PHE A 118 35.55 1.05 32.07
C PHE A 118 36.10 1.36 30.66
N CYS A 119 36.14 2.64 30.28
CA CYS A 119 36.67 3.05 28.97
C CYS A 119 38.20 2.86 28.84
N THR A 120 38.95 2.92 29.94
CA THR A 120 40.41 2.69 29.93
C THR A 120 40.80 1.20 29.91
N ASP A 121 39.93 0.30 30.40
CA ASP A 121 40.22 -1.15 30.45
C ASP A 121 39.93 -1.88 29.11
N LEU A 122 39.36 -1.18 28.11
CA LEU A 122 38.96 -1.76 26.82
C LEU A 122 39.91 -1.44 25.65
N LEU A 123 41.07 -0.83 25.92
CA LEU A 123 42.13 -0.67 24.91
C LEU A 123 43.11 -1.84 25.01
N PRO A 124 43.10 -2.82 24.09
CA PRO A 124 44.19 -3.80 24.00
C PRO A 124 45.47 -3.07 23.58
N GLY A 125 46.35 -2.84 24.55
CA GLY A 125 47.71 -2.41 24.32
C GLY A 125 48.44 -3.42 23.44
N GLY A 126 49.15 -2.91 22.44
CA GLY A 126 49.94 -3.69 21.52
C GLY A 126 50.91 -4.63 22.24
N ARG A 127 51.02 -5.85 21.71
CA ARG A 127 52.19 -6.70 21.91
C ARG A 127 52.95 -6.74 20.60
N ASP A 128 54.01 -5.94 20.55
CA ASP A 128 55.22 -6.25 19.79
C ASP A 128 55.63 -7.70 20.07
N VAL A 129 55.84 -8.47 19.03
CA VAL A 129 56.57 -9.74 19.08
C VAL A 129 57.61 -9.69 17.96
N HIS A 130 58.86 -9.57 18.40
CA HIS A 130 60.07 -9.77 17.61
C HIS A 130 60.17 -11.19 17.04
#